data_AF-I5D5B6-F1
#
_entry.id   AF-I5D5B6-F1
#
_cell.length_a   1.000
_cell.length_b   1.000
_cell.length_c   1.000
_cell.angle_alpha   90.00
_cell.angle_beta   90.00
_cell.angle_gamma   90.00
#
_symmetry.space_group_name_H-M   'P 1'
#
loop_
_entity.id
_entity.type
_entity.pdbx_description
1 polymer ?
#
loop_
_entity_poly.entity_id
_entity_poly.type
_entity_poly.pdbx_seq_one_letter_code
_entity_poly.pdbx_strand_id
1 'polypeptide(L)'
;MRIKRFVIGSLVLVAVAASTIAITFDSNRTSFYKISPSDSDVVAIDVSGAVLFKGKHYFKKGVKLKEILNVVKENNADLSNVDMNKEYTNNVKIFIPFLKNNFDNDVNKQIHWLELNDEQQLRKLGVSANVSRQLVQLRRNKSKVRWDDIRSLKGIGDKTFLKLKKVLIL
;
A
#
# COMPACT_ATOMS: atom_id res chain seq x y z
N MET A 1 36.13 42.40 47.16
CA MET A 1 34.83 41.71 46.98
C MET A 1 34.49 41.29 45.55
N ARG A 2 34.92 42.01 44.50
CA ARG A 2 34.54 41.71 43.10
C ARG A 2 35.08 40.36 42.56
N ILE A 3 36.31 39.98 42.94
CA ILE A 3 36.93 38.71 42.50
C ILE A 3 36.19 37.49 43.09
N LYS A 4 35.80 37.53 44.36
CA LYS A 4 35.01 36.45 45.00
C LYS A 4 33.65 36.24 44.31
N ARG A 5 33.00 37.30 43.84
CA ARG A 5 31.73 37.22 43.09
C ARG A 5 31.92 36.62 41.69
N PHE A 6 33.06 36.88 41.05
CA PHE A 6 33.38 36.31 39.73
C PHE A 6 33.66 34.80 39.81
N VAL A 7 34.36 34.35 40.85
CA VAL A 7 34.63 32.92 41.08
C VAL A 7 33.35 32.15 41.38
N ILE A 8 32.44 32.72 42.19
CA ILE A 8 31.14 32.10 42.50
C ILE A 8 30.26 32.04 41.24
N GLY A 9 30.23 33.11 40.43
CA GLY A 9 29.47 33.12 39.17
C GLY A 9 29.96 32.07 38.16
N SER A 10 31.28 31.89 38.05
CA SER A 10 31.89 30.85 37.20
C SER A 10 31.55 29.44 37.68
N LEU A 11 31.59 29.20 38.99
CA LEU A 11 31.28 27.89 39.59
C LEU A 11 29.82 27.47 39.33
N VAL A 12 28.88 28.42 39.43
CA VAL A 12 27.44 28.17 39.17
C VAL A 12 27.20 27.84 37.68
N LEU A 13 27.91 28.49 36.76
CA LEU A 13 27.81 28.24 35.33
C LEU A 13 28.27 26.83 34.93
N VAL A 14 29.36 26.35 35.54
CA VAL A 14 29.88 24.99 35.32
C VAL A 14 28.91 23.93 35.86
N ALA A 15 28.29 24.17 37.01
CA ALA A 15 27.32 23.24 37.58
C ALA A 15 26.07 23.07 36.70
N VAL A 16 25.52 24.17 36.15
CA VAL A 16 24.36 24.13 35.26
C VAL A 16 24.69 23.39 33.95
N ALA A 17 25.87 23.60 33.39
CA ALA A 17 26.32 22.90 32.19
C ALA A 17 26.53 21.38 32.43
N ALA A 18 27.04 21.00 33.60
CA ALA A 18 27.21 19.58 33.94
C ALA A 18 25.86 18.85 34.11
N SER A 19 24.87 19.52 34.70
CA SER A 19 23.54 18.93 34.90
C SER A 19 22.78 18.70 33.59
N THR A 20 22.87 19.60 32.61
CA THR A 20 22.17 19.44 31.31
C THR A 20 22.77 18.32 30.45
N ILE A 21 24.09 18.10 30.54
CA ILE A 21 24.77 16.99 29.87
C ILE A 21 24.35 15.65 30.50
N ALA A 22 24.27 15.56 31.83
CA ALA A 22 23.85 14.34 32.52
C ALA A 22 22.42 13.92 32.15
N ILE A 23 21.48 14.87 32.13
CA ILE A 23 20.07 14.60 31.76
C ILE A 23 19.96 14.19 30.27
N THR A 24 20.75 14.82 29.38
CA THR A 24 20.78 14.46 27.95
C THR A 24 21.34 13.07 27.69
N PHE A 25 22.33 12.61 28.48
CA PHE A 25 22.88 11.26 28.38
C PHE A 25 22.00 10.18 29.01
N ASP A 26 21.25 10.50 30.07
CA ASP A 26 20.36 9.53 30.73
C ASP A 26 19.05 9.30 29.93
N SER A 27 18.60 10.29 29.18
CA SER A 27 17.28 10.29 28.53
C SER A 27 17.09 9.35 27.32
N ASN A 28 18.10 8.63 26.83
CA ASN A 28 17.90 7.78 25.64
C ASN A 28 18.82 6.54 25.52
N ARG A 29 19.09 5.85 26.63
CA ARG A 29 19.51 4.44 26.53
C ARG A 29 18.28 3.56 26.25
N THR A 30 17.76 3.61 25.03
CA THR A 30 16.98 2.50 24.50
C THR A 30 17.94 1.30 24.42
N SER A 31 17.89 0.41 25.42
CA SER A 31 18.66 -0.82 25.34
C SER A 31 18.07 -1.68 24.22
N PHE A 32 18.77 -1.75 23.10
CA PHE A 32 18.46 -2.72 22.06
C PHE A 32 18.90 -4.09 22.57
N TYR A 33 18.02 -4.77 23.30
CA TYR A 33 18.24 -6.18 23.61
C TYR A 33 18.07 -6.98 22.32
N LYS A 34 19.11 -7.72 21.93
CA LYS A 34 19.02 -8.68 20.82
C LYS A 34 18.13 -9.83 21.30
N ILE A 35 16.86 -9.78 20.93
CA ILE A 35 15.88 -10.85 21.20
C ILE A 35 16.47 -12.15 20.66
N SER A 36 16.76 -13.09 21.56
CA SER A 36 17.20 -14.44 21.19
C SER A 36 15.96 -15.25 20.81
N PRO A 37 16.00 -16.09 19.76
CA PRO A 37 14.91 -17.01 19.40
C PRO A 37 14.49 -17.98 20.52
N SER A 38 15.28 -18.07 21.60
CA SER A 38 15.05 -18.91 22.77
C SER A 38 14.27 -18.24 23.90
N ASP A 39 13.92 -16.96 23.80
CA ASP A 39 13.03 -16.31 24.77
C ASP A 39 11.62 -16.87 24.63
N SER A 40 11.08 -17.44 25.71
CA SER A 40 9.75 -18.07 25.75
C SER A 40 8.61 -17.10 25.43
N ASP A 41 8.88 -15.80 25.45
CA ASP A 41 7.88 -14.74 25.43
C ASP A 41 7.75 -14.06 24.06
N VAL A 42 8.50 -14.52 23.06
CA VAL A 42 8.47 -13.98 21.70
C VAL A 42 7.92 -14.96 20.68
N VAL A 43 7.28 -14.40 19.65
CA VAL A 43 6.73 -15.10 18.50
C VAL A 43 7.29 -14.51 17.22
N ALA A 44 7.62 -15.38 16.28
CA ALA A 44 8.06 -15.03 14.95
C ALA A 44 6.84 -14.98 14.01
N ILE A 45 6.57 -13.80 13.45
CA ILE A 45 5.47 -13.57 12.53
C ILE A 45 6.05 -13.24 11.15
N ASP A 46 5.79 -14.11 10.17
CA ASP A 46 6.17 -13.88 8.77
C ASP A 46 5.05 -13.10 8.07
N VAL A 47 5.29 -11.82 7.80
CA VAL A 47 4.29 -10.94 7.18
C VAL A 47 4.55 -10.79 5.68
N SER A 48 3.53 -11.05 4.89
CA SER A 48 3.55 -10.96 3.43
C SER A 48 2.34 -10.18 2.90
N GLY A 49 2.41 -9.72 1.65
CA GLY A 49 1.30 -9.05 0.96
C GLY A 49 1.43 -7.53 0.89
N ALA A 50 0.33 -6.83 1.21
CA ALA A 50 0.16 -5.38 1.07
C ALA A 50 0.75 -4.58 2.25
N VAL A 51 2.03 -4.80 2.52
CA VAL A 51 2.80 -4.12 3.58
C VAL A 51 4.14 -3.65 3.05
N LEU A 52 4.71 -2.62 3.66
CA LEU A 52 6.02 -2.07 3.30
C LEU A 52 7.16 -3.01 3.71
N PHE A 53 7.14 -3.46 4.97
CA PHE A 53 8.21 -4.29 5.53
C PHE A 53 7.81 -5.76 5.59
N LYS A 54 8.12 -6.50 4.53
CA LYS A 54 7.83 -7.93 4.41
C LYS A 54 8.88 -8.79 5.12
N GLY A 55 8.49 -10.02 5.44
CA GLY A 55 9.36 -11.04 6.03
C GLY A 55 9.09 -11.28 7.51
N LYS A 56 10.07 -11.89 8.18
CA LYS A 56 9.94 -12.32 9.58
C LYS A 56 10.22 -11.15 10.53
N HIS A 57 9.25 -10.89 11.39
CA HIS A 57 9.33 -9.93 12.48
C HIS A 57 9.07 -10.63 13.80
N TYR A 58 9.69 -10.14 14.87
CA TYR A 58 9.60 -10.75 16.21
C TYR A 58 8.79 -9.84 17.12
N PHE A 59 7.78 -10.40 17.76
CA PHE A 59 6.87 -9.69 18.66
C PHE A 59 6.72 -10.44 19.97
N LYS A 60 6.24 -9.76 21.01
CA LYS A 60 5.83 -10.42 22.25
C LYS A 60 4.59 -11.28 22.01
N LYS A 61 4.47 -12.38 22.75
CA LYS A 61 3.25 -13.21 22.76
C LYS A 61 2.03 -12.38 23.13
N GLY A 62 0.93 -12.57 22.39
CA GLY A 62 -0.31 -11.82 22.58
C GLY A 62 -0.34 -10.50 21.81
N VAL A 63 0.62 -10.24 20.92
CA VAL A 63 0.61 -9.06 20.05
C VAL A 63 -0.66 -9.02 19.19
N LYS A 64 -1.26 -7.84 19.07
CA LYS A 64 -2.46 -7.63 18.25
C LYS A 64 -2.11 -7.34 16.80
N LEU A 65 -2.98 -7.70 15.87
CA LEU A 65 -2.79 -7.40 14.45
C LEU A 65 -2.56 -5.91 14.20
N LYS A 66 -3.29 -5.03 14.89
CA LYS A 66 -3.08 -3.58 14.82
C LYS A 66 -1.65 -3.15 15.14
N GLU A 67 -1.03 -3.77 16.14
CA GLU A 67 0.34 -3.46 16.56
C GLU A 67 1.36 -3.99 15.55
N ILE A 68 1.11 -5.19 15.01
CA ILE A 68 1.91 -5.75 13.92
C ILE A 68 1.87 -4.80 12.72
N LEU A 69 0.68 -4.36 12.29
CA LEU A 69 0.48 -3.43 11.17
C LEU A 69 1.20 -2.10 11.39
N ASN A 70 1.22 -1.57 12.61
CA ASN A 70 1.96 -0.34 12.92
C ASN A 70 3.48 -0.48 12.67
N VAL A 71 4.04 -1.68 12.88
CA VAL A 71 5.46 -1.96 12.63
C VAL A 71 5.72 -2.23 11.15
N VAL A 72 4.93 -3.09 10.52
CA VAL A 72 5.18 -3.49 9.11
C VAL A 72 4.72 -2.45 8.10
N LYS A 73 3.85 -1.52 8.53
CA LYS A 73 3.16 -0.48 7.76
C LYS A 73 2.37 -1.02 6.58
N GLU A 74 1.06 -0.80 6.57
CA GLU A 74 0.22 -1.15 5.43
C GLU A 74 0.61 -0.35 4.18
N ASN A 75 0.46 -0.98 3.02
CA ASN A 75 0.65 -0.35 1.71
C ASN A 75 -0.45 -0.81 0.76
N ASN A 76 -1.49 0.02 0.63
CA ASN A 76 -2.69 -0.30 -0.15
C ASN A 76 -3.29 -1.66 0.24
N ALA A 77 -3.50 -1.87 1.54
CA ALA A 77 -4.10 -3.09 2.09
C ALA A 77 -5.63 -3.01 2.13
N ASP A 78 -6.31 -4.14 1.89
CA ASP A 78 -7.73 -4.28 2.20
C ASP A 78 -7.89 -4.71 3.66
N LEU A 79 -8.33 -3.78 4.51
CA LEU A 79 -8.50 -4.03 5.94
C LEU A 79 -9.97 -4.25 6.32
N SER A 80 -10.88 -4.28 5.33
CA SER A 80 -12.34 -4.26 5.57
C SER A 80 -12.85 -5.53 6.25
N ASN A 81 -12.23 -6.68 5.96
CA ASN A 81 -12.61 -8.00 6.48
C ASN A 81 -11.57 -8.56 7.46
N VAL A 82 -10.74 -7.71 8.05
CA VAL A 82 -9.61 -8.12 8.88
C VAL A 82 -9.85 -7.72 10.34
N ASP A 83 -9.74 -8.68 11.26
CA ASP A 83 -9.88 -8.43 12.69
C ASP A 83 -8.59 -7.81 13.27
N MET A 84 -8.66 -6.52 13.57
CA MET A 84 -7.56 -5.73 14.15
C MET A 84 -7.17 -6.14 15.58
N ASN A 85 -8.09 -6.75 16.31
CA ASN A 85 -7.92 -7.14 17.71
C ASN A 85 -7.44 -8.57 17.86
N LYS A 86 -7.29 -9.31 16.75
CA LYS A 86 -6.78 -10.67 16.77
C LYS A 86 -5.37 -10.71 17.37
N GLU A 87 -5.22 -11.55 18.38
CA GLU A 87 -3.95 -11.76 19.08
C GLU A 87 -3.19 -12.96 18.52
N TYR A 88 -1.87 -12.85 18.53
CA TYR A 88 -0.97 -13.89 18.04
C TYR A 88 -0.05 -14.38 19.16
N THR A 89 -0.22 -15.65 19.53
CA THR A 89 0.55 -16.32 20.60
C THR A 89 1.54 -17.36 20.07
N ASN A 90 1.44 -17.69 18.78
CA ASN A 90 2.25 -18.69 18.10
C ASN A 90 2.90 -18.12 16.85
N ASN A 91 3.96 -18.78 16.39
CA ASN A 91 4.61 -18.45 15.14
C ASN A 91 3.67 -18.68 13.96
N VAL A 92 3.44 -17.65 13.15
CA VAL A 92 2.44 -17.70 12.07
C VAL A 92 2.90 -16.91 10.87
N LYS A 93 2.38 -17.28 9.70
CA LYS A 93 2.48 -16.48 8.49
C LYS A 93 1.19 -15.70 8.28
N ILE A 94 1.29 -14.38 8.22
CA ILE A 94 0.16 -13.48 7.98
C ILE A 94 0.27 -12.94 6.56
N PHE A 95 -0.81 -13.09 5.80
CA PHE A 95 -0.94 -12.47 4.48
C PHE A 95 -1.93 -11.31 4.57
N ILE A 96 -1.45 -10.10 4.30
CA ILE A 96 -2.27 -8.90 4.23
C ILE A 96 -2.74 -8.72 2.77
N PRO A 97 -4.05 -8.80 2.49
CA PRO A 97 -4.57 -8.69 1.15
C PRO A 97 -4.37 -7.28 0.60
N PHE A 98 -4.10 -7.17 -0.70
CA PHE A 98 -4.09 -5.88 -1.39
C PHE A 98 -5.51 -5.36 -1.51
N LEU A 99 -5.65 -4.04 -1.38
CA LEU A 99 -6.86 -3.31 -1.69
C LEU A 99 -7.26 -3.72 -3.10
N LYS A 100 -8.41 -4.40 -3.21
CA LYS A 100 -9.01 -4.66 -4.51
C LYS A 100 -9.36 -3.30 -5.09
N ASN A 101 -8.49 -2.77 -5.93
CA ASN A 101 -8.91 -1.71 -6.84
C ASN A 101 -10.07 -2.30 -7.62
N ASN A 102 -11.23 -1.65 -7.56
CA ASN A 102 -12.43 -1.99 -8.35
C ASN A 102 -12.21 -1.81 -9.87
N PHE A 103 -10.95 -1.89 -10.34
CA PHE A 103 -10.58 -1.92 -11.73
C PHE A 103 -10.61 -3.33 -12.31
N ASP A 104 -10.44 -4.38 -11.50
CA ASP A 104 -10.36 -5.76 -12.00
C ASP A 104 -11.68 -6.55 -11.83
N ASN A 105 -12.65 -6.04 -11.07
CA ASN A 105 -13.86 -6.80 -10.69
C ASN A 105 -15.18 -6.23 -11.25
N ASP A 106 -15.14 -5.20 -12.09
CA ASP A 106 -16.35 -4.78 -12.79
C ASP A 106 -16.44 -5.49 -14.14
N VAL A 107 -16.72 -6.79 -14.07
CA VAL A 107 -16.97 -7.66 -15.24
C VAL A 107 -18.15 -7.14 -16.08
N ASN A 108 -18.95 -6.22 -15.53
CA ASN A 108 -20.08 -5.58 -16.17
C ASN A 108 -19.84 -4.10 -16.51
N LYS A 109 -18.61 -3.59 -16.42
CA LYS A 109 -18.31 -2.20 -16.78
C LYS A 109 -18.44 -2.01 -18.28
N GLN A 110 -19.60 -1.52 -18.68
CA GLN A 110 -19.85 -1.10 -20.04
C GLN A 110 -19.34 0.34 -20.22
N ILE A 111 -18.68 0.59 -21.34
CA ILE A 111 -18.19 1.91 -21.73
C ILE A 111 -19.15 2.46 -22.79
N HIS A 112 -19.70 3.64 -22.55
CA HIS A 112 -20.43 4.36 -23.59
C HIS A 112 -19.48 4.83 -24.68
N TRP A 113 -19.88 4.72 -25.94
CA TRP A 113 -19.08 5.10 -27.11
C TRP A 113 -18.54 6.54 -26.98
N LEU A 114 -19.39 7.46 -26.52
CA LEU A 114 -19.01 8.86 -26.33
C LEU A 114 -17.93 9.07 -25.25
N GLU A 115 -17.82 8.15 -24.29
CA GLU A 115 -16.86 8.19 -23.18
C GLU A 115 -15.55 7.47 -23.51
N LEU A 116 -15.46 6.82 -24.67
CA LEU A 116 -14.27 6.08 -25.11
C LEU A 116 -13.15 7.02 -25.57
N ASN A 117 -12.31 7.46 -24.64
CA ASN A 117 -11.25 8.43 -24.93
C ASN A 117 -9.84 7.84 -24.85
N ASP A 118 -9.66 6.73 -24.13
CA ASP A 118 -8.38 6.09 -23.89
C ASP A 118 -8.43 4.59 -24.24
N GLU A 119 -7.39 4.13 -24.94
CA GLU A 119 -7.18 2.72 -25.29
C GLU A 119 -7.11 1.83 -24.05
N GLN A 120 -6.60 2.35 -22.93
CA GLN A 120 -6.48 1.60 -21.68
C GLN A 120 -7.85 1.17 -21.14
N GLN A 121 -8.92 1.93 -21.41
CA GLN A 121 -10.27 1.58 -20.97
C GLN A 121 -10.71 0.23 -21.56
N LEU A 122 -10.48 0.02 -22.85
CA LEU A 122 -10.81 -1.24 -23.53
C LEU A 122 -9.79 -2.35 -23.24
N ARG A 123 -8.51 -2.01 -23.09
CA ARG A 123 -7.46 -2.98 -22.75
C ARG A 123 -7.69 -3.64 -21.39
N LYS A 124 -8.11 -2.86 -20.40
CA LYS A 124 -8.47 -3.37 -19.06
C LYS A 124 -9.64 -4.36 -19.12
N LEU A 125 -10.54 -4.20 -20.08
CA LEU A 125 -11.65 -5.12 -20.36
C LEU A 125 -11.24 -6.31 -21.27
N GLY A 126 -9.93 -6.48 -21.50
CA GLY A 126 -9.35 -7.58 -22.26
C GLY A 126 -9.52 -7.47 -23.78
N VAL A 127 -9.74 -6.27 -24.31
CA VAL A 127 -9.65 -6.02 -25.76
C VAL A 127 -8.18 -5.85 -26.15
N SER A 128 -7.78 -6.35 -27.32
CA SER A 128 -6.40 -6.24 -27.78
C SER A 128 -5.97 -4.78 -28.00
N ALA A 129 -4.68 -4.50 -27.86
CA ALA A 129 -4.15 -3.14 -28.02
C ALA A 129 -4.45 -2.55 -29.42
N ASN A 130 -4.33 -3.37 -30.47
CA ASN A 130 -4.60 -2.91 -31.84
C ASN A 130 -6.07 -2.50 -32.03
N VAL A 131 -7.01 -3.33 -31.55
CA VAL A 131 -8.45 -3.06 -31.66
C VAL A 131 -8.85 -1.85 -30.80
N SER A 132 -8.27 -1.73 -29.60
CA SER A 132 -8.52 -0.59 -28.70
C SER A 132 -8.12 0.74 -29.35
N ARG A 133 -6.95 0.78 -29.98
CA ARG A 133 -6.47 1.95 -30.74
C ARG A 133 -7.40 2.32 -31.88
N GLN A 134 -7.78 1.35 -32.70
CA GLN A 134 -8.67 1.57 -33.83
C GLN A 134 -10.04 2.11 -33.39
N LEU A 135 -10.60 1.61 -32.28
CA LEU A 135 -11.88 2.07 -31.76
C LEU A 135 -11.83 3.51 -31.23
N VAL A 136 -10.76 3.86 -30.49
CA VAL A 136 -10.57 5.25 -30.02
C VAL A 136 -10.39 6.21 -31.20
N GLN A 137 -9.65 5.80 -32.24
CA GLN A 137 -9.49 6.57 -33.47
C GLN A 137 -10.83 6.73 -34.22
N LEU A 138 -11.60 5.65 -34.34
CA LEU A 138 -12.92 5.67 -34.97
C LEU A 138 -13.86 6.61 -34.20
N ARG A 139 -13.84 6.61 -32.87
CA ARG A 139 -14.65 7.51 -32.04
C ARG A 139 -14.25 8.98 -32.20
N ARG A 140 -12.95 9.26 -32.33
CA ARG A 140 -12.46 10.62 -32.62
C ARG A 140 -12.97 11.15 -33.96
N ASN A 141 -13.11 10.26 -34.95
CA ASN A 141 -13.56 10.63 -36.28
C ASN A 141 -15.09 10.61 -36.44
N LYS A 142 -15.79 9.82 -35.61
CA LYS A 142 -17.24 9.58 -35.74
C LYS A 142 -17.90 9.48 -34.37
N SER A 143 -18.70 10.49 -34.03
CA SER A 143 -19.45 10.54 -32.77
C SER A 143 -20.59 9.53 -32.70
N LYS A 144 -21.19 9.15 -33.84
CA LYS A 144 -22.24 8.12 -33.93
C LYS A 144 -21.73 6.94 -34.75
N VAL A 145 -21.65 5.76 -34.16
CA VAL A 145 -21.13 4.55 -34.80
C VAL A 145 -22.18 3.45 -34.81
N ARG A 146 -22.15 2.57 -35.81
CA ARG A 146 -22.95 1.34 -35.86
C ARG A 146 -22.05 0.12 -35.63
N TRP A 147 -22.64 -0.97 -35.17
CA TRP A 147 -21.91 -2.23 -34.99
C TRP A 147 -21.25 -2.73 -36.28
N ASP A 148 -21.83 -2.43 -37.45
CA ASP A 148 -21.23 -2.76 -38.76
C ASP A 148 -19.94 -1.98 -39.02
N ASP A 149 -19.88 -0.70 -38.62
CA ASP A 149 -18.66 0.11 -38.73
C ASP A 149 -17.53 -0.54 -37.90
N ILE A 150 -17.85 -1.03 -36.70
CA ILE A 150 -16.89 -1.73 -35.84
C ILE A 150 -16.48 -3.06 -36.47
N ARG A 151 -17.42 -3.86 -36.96
CA ARG A 151 -17.13 -5.18 -37.54
C ARG A 151 -16.23 -5.10 -38.78
N SER A 152 -16.30 -4.00 -39.53
CA SER A 152 -15.45 -3.76 -40.69
C SER A 152 -13.97 -3.46 -40.34
N LEU A 153 -13.64 -3.20 -39.07
CA LEU A 153 -12.26 -2.92 -38.65
C LEU A 153 -11.37 -4.17 -38.75
N LYS A 154 -10.17 -3.98 -39.30
CA LYS A 154 -9.17 -5.03 -39.46
C LYS A 154 -8.71 -5.58 -38.11
N GLY A 155 -8.97 -6.85 -37.86
CA GLY A 155 -8.59 -7.55 -36.62
C GLY A 155 -9.76 -7.82 -35.66
N ILE A 156 -10.99 -7.46 -36.06
CA ILE A 156 -12.22 -7.77 -35.31
C ILE A 156 -12.91 -8.98 -35.97
N GLY A 157 -12.54 -10.18 -35.53
CA GLY A 157 -13.28 -11.40 -35.85
C GLY A 157 -14.47 -11.62 -34.92
N ASP A 158 -15.26 -12.67 -35.15
CA ASP A 158 -16.51 -12.93 -34.41
C ASP A 158 -16.33 -13.01 -32.90
N LYS A 159 -15.25 -13.66 -32.44
CA LYS A 159 -14.93 -13.76 -31.00
C LYS A 159 -14.67 -12.39 -30.38
N THR A 160 -13.91 -11.54 -31.07
CA THR A 160 -13.62 -10.16 -30.61
C THR A 160 -14.87 -9.30 -30.66
N PHE A 161 -15.70 -9.45 -31.69
CA PHE A 161 -16.95 -8.72 -31.86
C PHE A 161 -17.95 -9.04 -30.75
N LEU A 162 -18.12 -10.31 -30.40
CA LEU A 162 -18.95 -10.73 -29.27
C LEU A 162 -18.44 -10.17 -27.94
N LYS A 163 -17.11 -10.08 -27.77
CA LYS A 163 -16.51 -9.47 -26.58
C LYS A 163 -16.81 -7.96 -26.53
N LEU A 164 -16.68 -7.26 -27.66
CA LEU A 164 -16.97 -5.83 -27.77
C LEU A 164 -18.43 -5.50 -27.43
N LYS A 165 -19.38 -6.32 -27.88
CA LYS A 165 -20.80 -6.16 -27.54
C LYS A 165 -21.12 -6.25 -26.04
N LYS A 166 -20.27 -6.93 -25.26
CA LYS A 166 -20.45 -7.03 -23.81
C LYS A 166 -19.91 -5.82 -23.07
N VAL A 167 -18.93 -5.12 -23.65
CA VAL A 167 -18.15 -4.07 -22.98
C VAL A 167 -18.45 -2.66 -23.50
N LEU A 168 -19.09 -2.51 -24.66
CA LEU A 168 -19.30 -1.23 -25.32
C LEU A 168 -20.79 -0.99 -25.60
N ILE A 169 -21.27 0.19 -25.23
CA ILE A 169 -22.62 0.70 -25.55
C ILE A 169 -22.46 1.78 -26.63
N LEU A 170 -23.22 1.67 -27.73
CA LEU A 170 -23.18 2.63 -28.85
C LEU A 170 -24.14 3.80 -28.65
#